data_AF-A0A2R6PN43-F1
#
_entry.id   AF-A0A2R6PN43-F1
#
_cell.length_a   1.000
_cell.length_b   1.000
_cell.length_c   1.000
_cell.angle_alpha   90.00
_cell.angle_beta   90.00
_cell.angle_gamma   90.00
#
_symmetry.space_group_name_H-M   'P 1'
#
loop_
_entity.id
_entity.type
_entity.pdbx_description
1 polymer ?
#
loop_
_entity_poly.entity_id
_entity_poly.type
_entity_poly.pdbx_seq_one_letter_code
_entity_poly.pdbx_strand_id
1 'polypeptide(L)'
;MSEALPLLRAVIRECHRFLLAHPDPSLVFTESHPLRDSKSPEAMTPTEERLVRDWTSDSADHSSRCSNSTSSSSKSSDPPTAFHAIFGAALFFMGTIIAQDSTLALPDEPSNASTYWLAALDVFETGENTPSVMFGRGDFAEDWRMAVSWGRTLLCIADEKLEHSLHGSKGRPTPMSTVQTDFQNSWCAYQPPTAGPFSASEPRWPKSSPFHAIAAARPPVTRRMSLFSATAHDVMVLAMDQFSRGIFHMPHPHYPHTHNPSGLQLESPFVDGTGFSSAFHSRRHIVSCTSPPPTTSTLTFSRPKELFTIASEVLGIAERLSKAEQREYWAGQADSVFNQMKMEADMAVSRMAVNAARGRCWLVVGEARAEELEGRLEKGEIEVLMSAEAEEAREGLAMAIAFFERAKGSATAKCTAEQEDISPLLAEALVTLANLTADENKREELYARAQAEGGEDVDLELDPPQIHTPTFEIVMDEVNVNMNLKTPTSFTFSTGGVGIMMDDASMRMDES
;
A
#
# COMPACT_ATOMS: atom_id res chain seq x y z
N MET A 1 15.38 -18.74 -10.20
CA MET A 1 14.16 -19.20 -10.89
C MET A 1 14.14 -20.71 -11.12
N SER A 2 15.24 -21.32 -11.59
CA SER A 2 15.32 -22.77 -11.89
C SER A 2 14.92 -23.70 -10.73
N GLU A 3 15.25 -23.34 -9.49
CA GLU A 3 14.90 -24.15 -8.31
C GLU A 3 13.51 -23.84 -7.73
N ALA A 4 13.03 -22.59 -7.86
CA ALA A 4 11.78 -22.16 -7.25
C ALA A 4 10.54 -22.74 -7.96
N LEU A 5 10.58 -22.82 -9.29
CA LEU A 5 9.42 -23.22 -10.08
C LEU A 5 9.00 -24.69 -9.82
N PRO A 6 9.90 -25.70 -9.79
CA PRO A 6 9.54 -27.06 -9.40
C PRO A 6 8.97 -27.16 -7.98
N LEU A 7 9.49 -26.37 -7.04
CA LEU A 7 9.01 -26.35 -5.65
C LEU A 7 7.60 -25.77 -5.56
N LEU A 8 7.31 -24.66 -6.23
CA LEU A 8 5.96 -24.06 -6.27
C LEU A 8 4.94 -25.04 -6.85
N ARG A 9 5.28 -25.71 -7.96
CA ARG A 9 4.43 -26.75 -8.54
C ARG A 9 4.18 -27.91 -7.56
N ALA A 10 5.21 -28.35 -6.84
CA ALA A 10 5.06 -29.39 -5.83
C ALA A 10 4.12 -28.97 -4.69
N VAL A 11 4.27 -27.73 -4.19
CA VAL A 11 3.38 -27.16 -3.16
C VAL A 11 1.94 -27.09 -3.66
N ILE A 12 1.71 -26.54 -4.85
CA ILE A 12 0.36 -26.45 -5.45
C ILE A 12 -0.28 -27.83 -5.61
N ARG A 13 0.49 -28.82 -6.08
CA ARG A 13 -0.01 -30.21 -6.22
C ARG A 13 -0.36 -30.83 -4.88
N GLU A 14 0.43 -30.57 -3.85
CA GLU A 14 0.18 -31.11 -2.51
C GLU A 14 -1.02 -30.42 -1.84
N CYS A 15 -1.15 -29.09 -1.97
CA CYS A 15 -2.34 -28.35 -1.54
C CYS A 15 -3.60 -28.84 -2.25
N HIS A 16 -3.52 -29.11 -3.55
CA HIS A 16 -4.64 -29.71 -4.30
C HIS A 16 -5.00 -31.10 -3.76
N ARG A 17 -4.02 -31.99 -3.54
CA ARG A 17 -4.24 -33.31 -2.92
C ARG A 17 -4.89 -33.18 -1.54
N PHE A 18 -4.47 -32.18 -0.77
CA PHE A 18 -5.01 -31.90 0.55
C PHE A 18 -6.47 -31.46 0.51
N LEU A 19 -6.86 -30.55 -0.40
CA LEU A 19 -8.26 -30.15 -0.62
C LEU A 19 -9.16 -31.31 -1.03
N LEU A 20 -8.64 -32.28 -1.79
CA LEU A 20 -9.41 -33.47 -2.15
C LEU A 20 -9.65 -34.41 -0.96
N ALA A 21 -8.73 -34.42 0.00
CA ALA A 21 -8.82 -35.28 1.19
C ALA A 21 -9.62 -34.62 2.33
N HIS A 22 -9.56 -33.28 2.43
CA HIS A 22 -10.15 -32.50 3.51
C HIS A 22 -11.10 -31.44 2.93
N PRO A 23 -12.43 -31.62 3.08
CA PRO A 23 -13.40 -30.61 2.65
C PRO A 23 -13.20 -29.25 3.31
N ASP A 24 -12.71 -29.24 4.55
CA ASP A 24 -12.25 -28.06 5.27
C ASP A 24 -10.81 -28.31 5.77
N PRO A 25 -9.79 -27.74 5.10
CA PRO A 25 -8.39 -27.95 5.45
C PRO A 25 -8.00 -27.27 6.78
N SER A 26 -8.74 -26.27 7.23
CA SER A 26 -8.45 -25.50 8.44
C SER A 26 -8.63 -26.33 9.72
N LEU A 27 -9.49 -27.35 9.68
CA LEU A 27 -9.73 -28.26 10.80
C LEU A 27 -8.48 -29.05 11.24
N VAL A 28 -7.49 -29.19 10.36
CA VAL A 28 -6.23 -29.87 10.70
C VAL A 28 -5.35 -29.01 11.59
N PHE A 29 -5.51 -27.68 11.53
CA PHE A 29 -4.74 -26.70 12.31
C PHE A 29 -5.44 -26.27 13.60
N THR A 30 -6.76 -26.44 13.68
CA THR A 30 -7.46 -26.31 14.96
C THR A 30 -7.10 -27.52 15.83
N GLU A 31 -6.22 -27.32 16.82
CA GLU A 31 -5.90 -28.38 17.80
C GLU A 31 -7.19 -29.00 18.32
N SER A 32 -7.39 -30.28 18.02
CA SER A 32 -8.39 -31.09 18.70
C SER A 32 -7.90 -31.27 20.11
N HIS A 33 -8.00 -30.24 20.95
CA HIS A 33 -7.82 -30.42 22.39
C HIS A 33 -8.87 -31.46 22.78
N PRO A 34 -8.47 -32.70 23.14
CA PRO A 34 -9.44 -33.65 23.65
C PRO A 34 -10.05 -32.93 24.85
N LEU A 35 -11.38 -32.76 24.82
CA LEU A 35 -12.17 -32.23 25.92
C LEU A 35 -11.58 -32.81 27.19
N ARG A 36 -10.74 -32.02 27.86
CA ARG A 36 -9.95 -32.50 28.98
C ARG A 36 -10.97 -32.55 30.09
N ASP A 37 -11.66 -33.69 30.19
CA ASP A 37 -12.81 -33.98 31.05
C ASP A 37 -12.99 -32.85 32.04
N SER A 38 -13.68 -31.80 31.58
CA SER A 38 -14.02 -30.70 32.45
C SER A 38 -15.02 -31.35 33.37
N LYS A 39 -14.52 -31.89 34.49
CA LYS A 39 -15.31 -32.31 35.62
C LYS A 39 -16.32 -31.21 35.79
N SER A 40 -17.56 -31.53 35.46
CA SER A 40 -18.68 -30.61 35.54
C SER A 40 -18.53 -29.86 36.86
N PRO A 41 -18.50 -28.52 36.89
CA PRO A 41 -18.54 -27.81 38.16
C PRO A 41 -19.84 -28.25 38.82
N GLU A 42 -19.71 -29.08 39.86
CA GLU A 42 -20.83 -29.54 40.67
C GLU A 42 -21.60 -28.31 41.15
N ALA A 43 -22.86 -28.24 40.72
CA ALA A 43 -23.95 -27.43 41.26
C ALA A 43 -23.69 -25.90 41.38
N MET A 44 -24.39 -25.18 40.49
CA MET A 44 -24.76 -23.78 40.63
C MET A 44 -25.68 -23.55 41.84
N THR A 45 -25.12 -23.45 43.04
CA THR A 45 -25.69 -22.57 44.06
C THR A 45 -24.55 -21.75 44.66
N PRO A 46 -24.48 -20.43 44.37
CA PRO A 46 -23.66 -19.53 45.16
C PRO A 46 -24.21 -19.59 46.58
N THR A 47 -23.47 -20.15 47.53
CA THR A 47 -23.74 -19.88 48.94
C THR A 47 -23.54 -18.39 49.17
N GLU A 48 -24.50 -17.77 49.85
CA GLU A 48 -24.59 -16.33 50.16
C GLU A 48 -23.28 -15.76 50.77
N GLU A 49 -22.46 -16.63 51.36
CA GLU A 49 -21.12 -16.35 51.88
C GLU A 49 -20.10 -15.85 50.83
N ARG A 50 -20.26 -16.24 49.55
CA ARG A 50 -19.31 -15.85 48.48
C ARG A 50 -19.54 -14.41 47.99
N LEU A 51 -20.78 -13.93 48.05
CA LEU A 51 -21.13 -12.55 47.69
C LEU A 51 -20.62 -11.52 48.71
N VAL A 52 -20.55 -11.89 49.99
CA VAL A 52 -20.00 -11.02 51.05
C VAL A 52 -18.48 -10.89 50.93
N ARG A 53 -17.80 -11.97 50.52
CA ARG A 53 -16.32 -11.99 50.46
C ARG A 53 -15.74 -11.19 49.31
N ASP A 54 -16.46 -11.09 48.18
CA ASP A 54 -15.96 -10.40 46.98
C ASP A 54 -16.29 -8.89 46.95
N TRP A 55 -17.24 -8.42 47.78
CA TRP A 55 -17.64 -7.00 47.83
C TRP A 55 -17.26 -6.28 49.12
N THR A 56 -16.88 -7.01 50.18
CA THR A 56 -16.40 -6.40 51.43
C THR A 56 -15.14 -7.10 51.92
N SER A 57 -13.97 -6.59 51.51
CA SER A 57 -12.79 -6.55 52.38
C SER A 57 -11.65 -5.76 51.76
N ASP A 58 -11.53 -4.50 52.18
CA ASP A 58 -10.23 -3.93 52.52
C ASP A 58 -9.59 -4.83 53.58
N SER A 59 -8.56 -5.58 53.22
CA SER A 59 -7.58 -6.10 54.19
C SER A 59 -6.28 -6.41 53.48
N ALA A 60 -5.30 -5.59 53.82
CA ALA A 60 -3.89 -5.90 53.74
C ALA A 60 -3.59 -7.25 54.41
N ASP A 61 -2.48 -7.85 53.98
CA ASP A 61 -1.83 -9.02 54.56
C ASP A 61 -2.46 -10.40 54.29
N HIS A 62 -2.20 -10.97 53.11
CA HIS A 62 -1.96 -12.41 53.00
C HIS A 62 -0.88 -12.76 51.95
N SER A 63 0.31 -13.02 52.49
CA SER A 63 1.34 -13.96 52.04
C SER A 63 1.15 -14.71 50.70
N SER A 64 1.93 -14.27 49.72
CA SER A 64 2.92 -15.09 48.99
C SER A 64 2.73 -16.62 49.01
N ARG A 65 1.83 -17.12 48.15
CA ARG A 65 1.99 -18.45 47.54
C ARG A 65 2.22 -18.28 46.04
N CYS A 66 3.49 -18.11 45.67
CA CYS A 66 3.96 -18.27 44.30
C CYS A 66 3.78 -19.74 43.90
N SER A 67 2.61 -20.08 43.35
CA SER A 67 2.45 -21.27 42.54
C SER A 67 3.30 -21.09 41.28
N ASN A 68 4.47 -21.72 41.26
CA ASN A 68 5.27 -21.94 40.07
C ASN A 68 4.42 -22.75 39.07
N SER A 69 3.57 -22.08 38.30
CA SER A 69 3.06 -22.60 37.05
C SER A 69 4.27 -22.72 36.13
N THR A 70 4.83 -23.93 36.08
CA THR A 70 5.80 -24.32 35.06
C THR A 70 5.17 -23.94 33.73
N SER A 71 5.72 -22.89 33.11
CA SER A 71 5.33 -22.41 31.80
C SER A 71 5.61 -23.52 30.80
N SER A 72 4.66 -24.44 30.64
CA SER A 72 4.66 -25.38 29.53
C SER A 72 4.64 -24.51 28.29
N SER A 73 5.77 -24.41 27.61
CA SER A 73 5.92 -23.70 26.35
C SER A 73 4.83 -24.21 25.42
N SER A 74 3.73 -23.47 25.31
CA SER A 74 2.68 -23.71 24.34
C SER A 74 3.38 -23.72 22.99
N LYS A 75 3.47 -24.90 22.38
CA LYS A 75 3.91 -25.01 21.00
C LYS A 75 3.00 -24.06 20.23
N SER A 76 3.58 -23.09 19.54
CA SER A 76 2.82 -22.17 18.69
C SER A 76 2.11 -23.02 17.65
N SER A 77 0.82 -23.27 17.86
CA SER A 77 -0.03 -23.87 16.83
C SER A 77 -0.12 -22.87 15.69
N ASP A 78 0.11 -23.35 14.47
CA ASP A 78 -0.11 -22.54 13.28
C ASP A 78 -1.57 -22.05 13.23
N PRO A 79 -1.83 -20.84 12.71
CA PRO A 79 -3.18 -20.33 12.63
C PRO A 79 -4.06 -21.22 11.73
N PRO A 80 -5.39 -21.26 11.95
CA PRO A 80 -6.29 -22.03 11.09
C PRO A 80 -6.20 -21.67 9.60
N THR A 81 -5.81 -20.43 9.30
CA THR A 81 -5.62 -19.92 7.93
C THR A 81 -4.28 -20.29 7.29
N ALA A 82 -3.38 -20.98 8.00
CA ALA A 82 -2.03 -21.30 7.51
C ALA A 82 -2.04 -22.07 6.18
N PHE A 83 -2.98 -23.01 6.00
CA PHE A 83 -3.17 -23.71 4.73
C PHE A 83 -3.43 -22.75 3.58
N HIS A 84 -4.39 -21.84 3.76
CA HIS A 84 -4.81 -20.87 2.76
C HIS A 84 -3.71 -19.84 2.48
N ALA A 85 -2.96 -19.44 3.51
CA ALA A 85 -1.77 -18.60 3.37
C ALA A 85 -0.72 -19.26 2.46
N ILE A 86 -0.37 -20.53 2.71
CA ILE A 86 0.61 -21.27 1.92
C ILE A 86 0.12 -21.47 0.48
N PHE A 87 -1.12 -21.93 0.31
CA PHE A 87 -1.64 -22.26 -1.00
C PHE A 87 -1.84 -21.01 -1.87
N GLY A 88 -2.43 -19.96 -1.31
CA GLY A 88 -2.63 -18.70 -2.00
C GLY A 88 -1.28 -18.02 -2.33
N ALA A 89 -0.31 -18.02 -1.42
CA ALA A 89 1.02 -17.48 -1.70
C ALA A 89 1.75 -18.26 -2.80
N ALA A 90 1.63 -19.60 -2.82
CA ALA A 90 2.23 -20.41 -3.88
C ALA A 90 1.63 -20.09 -5.27
N LEU A 91 0.31 -19.89 -5.33
CA LEU A 91 -0.37 -19.44 -6.55
C LEU A 91 0.05 -18.02 -6.96
N PHE A 92 0.13 -17.10 -6.00
CA PHE A 92 0.64 -15.74 -6.22
C PHE A 92 2.03 -15.76 -6.87
N PHE A 93 3.00 -16.46 -6.26
CA PHE A 93 4.36 -16.55 -6.79
C PHE A 93 4.42 -17.24 -8.15
N MET A 94 3.59 -18.27 -8.37
CA MET A 94 3.47 -18.89 -9.70
C MET A 94 3.00 -17.87 -10.74
N GLY A 95 1.97 -17.08 -10.42
CA GLY A 95 1.50 -15.99 -11.27
C GLY A 95 2.59 -14.96 -11.56
N THR A 96 3.37 -14.55 -10.56
CA THR A 96 4.50 -13.61 -10.74
C THR A 96 5.57 -14.17 -11.69
N ILE A 97 5.90 -15.46 -11.60
CA ILE A 97 6.87 -16.08 -12.52
C ILE A 97 6.31 -16.15 -13.95
N ILE A 98 5.05 -16.53 -14.10
CA ILE A 98 4.38 -16.62 -15.42
C ILE A 98 4.21 -15.23 -16.05
N ALA A 99 4.02 -14.17 -15.26
CA ALA A 99 3.97 -12.80 -15.74
C ALA A 99 5.31 -12.36 -16.34
N GLN A 100 6.42 -12.79 -15.76
CA GLN A 100 7.77 -12.48 -16.26
C GLN A 100 8.12 -13.29 -17.51
N ASP A 101 7.73 -14.57 -17.55
CA ASP A 101 7.95 -15.44 -18.71
C ASP A 101 6.84 -16.49 -18.82
N SER A 102 5.89 -16.22 -19.73
CA SER A 102 4.75 -17.10 -20.00
C SER A 102 5.14 -18.43 -20.65
N THR A 103 6.34 -18.54 -21.23
CA THR A 103 6.83 -19.78 -21.85
C THR A 103 7.20 -20.85 -20.82
N LEU A 104 7.32 -20.46 -19.55
CA LEU A 104 7.57 -21.37 -18.44
C LEU A 104 6.35 -22.22 -18.05
N ALA A 105 5.16 -21.88 -18.55
CA ALA A 105 3.94 -22.66 -18.33
C ALA A 105 4.03 -24.04 -19.02
N LEU A 106 3.62 -25.09 -18.31
CA LEU A 106 3.46 -26.41 -18.92
C LEU A 106 2.22 -26.45 -19.85
N PRO A 107 2.12 -27.40 -20.79
CA PRO A 107 0.99 -27.48 -21.74
C PRO A 107 -0.39 -27.64 -21.08
N ASP A 108 -0.46 -28.14 -19.85
CA ASP A 108 -1.67 -28.31 -19.04
C ASP A 108 -1.88 -27.19 -18.00
N GLU A 109 -0.97 -26.23 -17.95
CA GLU A 109 -1.00 -25.08 -17.05
C GLU A 109 -1.49 -23.82 -17.78
N PRO A 110 -2.19 -22.90 -17.09
CA PRO A 110 -2.51 -21.59 -17.66
C PRO A 110 -1.23 -20.82 -18.00
N SER A 111 -1.17 -20.22 -19.19
CA SER A 111 -0.07 -19.32 -19.57
C SER A 111 -0.30 -17.86 -19.15
N ASN A 112 -1.48 -17.54 -18.62
CA ASN A 112 -1.84 -16.20 -18.19
C ASN A 112 -1.69 -16.06 -16.67
N ALA A 113 -0.88 -15.10 -16.22
CA ALA A 113 -0.62 -14.83 -14.81
C ALA A 113 -1.88 -14.50 -14.00
N SER A 114 -2.81 -13.73 -14.59
CA SER A 114 -4.09 -13.38 -13.96
C SER A 114 -4.88 -14.58 -13.48
N THR A 115 -4.77 -15.72 -14.16
CA THR A 115 -5.47 -16.95 -13.78
C THR A 115 -4.97 -17.48 -12.43
N TYR A 116 -3.67 -17.37 -12.17
CA TYR A 116 -3.08 -17.76 -10.89
C TYR A 116 -3.41 -16.76 -9.79
N TRP A 117 -3.36 -15.46 -10.09
CA TRP A 117 -3.71 -14.41 -9.12
C TRP A 117 -5.18 -14.47 -8.71
N LEU A 118 -6.11 -14.61 -9.66
CA LEU A 118 -7.54 -14.80 -9.36
C LEU A 118 -7.81 -16.09 -8.59
N ALA A 119 -7.04 -17.16 -8.83
CA ALA A 119 -7.13 -18.38 -8.03
C ALA A 119 -6.58 -18.19 -6.61
N ALA A 120 -5.49 -17.42 -6.45
CA ALA A 120 -4.95 -17.06 -5.14
C ALA A 120 -5.97 -16.26 -4.31
N LEU A 121 -6.64 -15.28 -4.93
CA LEU A 121 -7.70 -14.50 -4.27
C LEU A 121 -8.84 -15.39 -3.78
N ASP A 122 -9.31 -16.34 -4.59
CA ASP A 122 -10.34 -17.29 -4.16
C ASP A 122 -9.90 -18.13 -2.95
N VAL A 123 -8.63 -18.55 -2.91
CA VAL A 123 -8.06 -19.30 -1.78
C VAL A 123 -8.00 -18.44 -0.52
N PHE A 124 -7.57 -17.17 -0.64
CA PHE A 124 -7.54 -16.26 0.50
C PHE A 124 -8.93 -15.93 1.03
N GLU A 125 -9.90 -15.68 0.13
CA GLU A 125 -11.31 -15.47 0.48
C GLU A 125 -11.90 -16.70 1.20
N THR A 126 -11.58 -17.90 0.73
CA THR A 126 -12.01 -19.14 1.40
C THR A 126 -11.40 -19.25 2.80
N GLY A 127 -10.13 -18.89 2.95
CA GLY A 127 -9.45 -18.87 4.25
C GLY A 127 -10.07 -17.89 5.25
N GLU A 128 -10.38 -16.68 4.82
CA GLU A 128 -11.03 -15.66 5.64
C GLU A 128 -12.44 -16.08 6.09
N ASN A 129 -13.18 -16.78 5.23
CA ASN A 129 -14.55 -17.24 5.52
C ASN A 129 -14.61 -18.57 6.28
N THR A 130 -13.48 -19.11 6.76
CA THR A 130 -13.46 -20.40 7.45
C THR A 130 -14.22 -20.33 8.79
N PRO A 131 -15.10 -21.30 9.11
CA PRO A 131 -15.93 -21.28 10.33
C PRO A 131 -15.14 -21.16 11.65
N SER A 132 -13.92 -21.69 11.71
CA SER A 132 -13.06 -21.60 12.90
C SER A 132 -12.77 -20.16 13.34
N VAL A 133 -12.81 -19.20 12.40
CA VAL A 133 -12.68 -17.76 12.67
C VAL A 133 -14.01 -17.19 13.20
N MET A 134 -15.15 -17.68 12.70
CA MET A 134 -16.46 -17.13 13.03
C MET A 134 -16.97 -17.51 14.43
N PHE A 135 -16.51 -18.61 15.03
CA PHE A 135 -17.03 -19.07 16.33
C PHE A 135 -16.47 -18.32 17.55
N GLY A 136 -15.68 -17.25 17.36
CA GLY A 136 -15.38 -16.23 18.38
C GLY A 136 -14.76 -16.73 19.70
N ARG A 137 -14.29 -17.97 19.74
CA ARG A 137 -13.91 -18.66 20.99
C ARG A 137 -12.41 -18.69 21.25
N GLY A 138 -11.60 -18.08 20.40
CA GLY A 138 -10.16 -17.94 20.58
C GLY A 138 -9.68 -16.61 20.04
N ASP A 139 -8.77 -15.97 20.78
CA ASP A 139 -7.98 -14.82 20.34
C ASP A 139 -6.94 -15.32 19.33
N PHE A 140 -7.40 -15.78 18.16
CA PHE A 140 -6.51 -16.20 17.09
C PHE A 140 -5.94 -14.94 16.45
N ALA A 141 -4.64 -14.73 16.65
CA ALA A 141 -3.94 -13.68 15.91
C ALA A 141 -4.12 -13.91 14.41
N GLU A 142 -4.55 -12.86 13.70
CA GLU A 142 -4.68 -12.88 12.26
C GLU A 142 -3.35 -13.28 11.60
N ASP A 143 -3.40 -14.13 10.57
CA ASP A 143 -2.20 -14.51 9.83
C ASP A 143 -1.77 -13.38 8.90
N TRP A 144 -0.88 -12.52 9.40
CA TRP A 144 -0.33 -11.39 8.65
C TRP A 144 0.26 -11.81 7.30
N ARG A 145 0.78 -13.04 7.15
CA ARG A 145 1.37 -13.53 5.90
C ARG A 145 0.32 -13.67 4.81
N MET A 146 -0.87 -14.13 5.19
CA MET A 146 -2.02 -14.23 4.29
C MET A 146 -2.43 -12.84 3.83
N ALA A 147 -2.62 -11.90 4.77
CA ALA A 147 -3.03 -10.54 4.47
C ALA A 147 -2.03 -9.80 3.55
N VAL A 148 -0.72 -9.92 3.82
CA VAL A 148 0.33 -9.36 2.95
C VAL A 148 0.29 -10.01 1.56
N SER A 149 0.26 -11.34 1.47
CA SER A 149 0.22 -12.04 0.18
C SER A 149 -1.03 -11.71 -0.63
N TRP A 150 -2.17 -11.52 0.05
CA TRP A 150 -3.42 -11.09 -0.54
C TRP A 150 -3.29 -9.67 -1.11
N GLY A 151 -2.81 -8.71 -0.32
CA GLY A 151 -2.57 -7.34 -0.76
C GLY A 151 -1.66 -7.28 -1.99
N ARG A 152 -0.55 -8.04 -2.01
CA ARG A 152 0.37 -8.10 -3.16
C ARG A 152 -0.27 -8.72 -4.39
N THR A 153 -1.11 -9.74 -4.22
CA THR A 153 -1.89 -10.33 -5.32
C THR A 153 -2.84 -9.31 -5.93
N LEU A 154 -3.49 -8.48 -5.10
CA LEU A 154 -4.35 -7.39 -5.58
C LEU A 154 -3.55 -6.32 -6.32
N LEU A 155 -2.33 -5.98 -5.89
CA LEU A 155 -1.46 -5.07 -6.63
C LEU A 155 -1.10 -5.61 -8.01
N CYS A 156 -0.78 -6.90 -8.16
CA CYS A 156 -0.55 -7.49 -9.48
C CYS A 156 -1.78 -7.35 -10.42
N ILE A 157 -2.98 -7.52 -9.87
CA ILE A 157 -4.23 -7.33 -10.63
C ILE A 157 -4.47 -5.86 -10.99
N ALA A 158 -4.15 -4.93 -10.07
CA ALA A 158 -4.24 -3.50 -10.32
C ALA A 158 -3.26 -3.07 -11.42
N ASP A 159 -2.05 -3.62 -11.39
CA ASP A 159 -1.02 -3.38 -12.39
C ASP A 159 -1.43 -3.85 -13.79
N GLU A 160 -1.90 -5.09 -13.92
CA GLU A 160 -2.38 -5.64 -15.21
C GLU A 160 -3.56 -4.82 -15.77
N LYS A 161 -4.46 -4.34 -14.90
CA LYS A 161 -5.54 -3.42 -15.28
C LYS A 161 -5.02 -2.09 -15.79
N LEU A 162 -3.99 -1.55 -15.14
CA LEU A 162 -3.36 -0.31 -15.53
C LEU A 162 -2.67 -0.45 -16.90
N GLU A 163 -1.88 -1.51 -17.09
CA GLU A 163 -1.26 -1.82 -18.37
C GLU A 163 -2.30 -1.96 -19.49
N HIS A 164 -3.40 -2.67 -19.25
CA HIS A 164 -4.49 -2.81 -20.23
C HIS A 164 -5.13 -1.46 -20.60
N SER A 165 -5.34 -0.58 -19.62
CA SER A 165 -5.86 0.78 -19.85
C SER A 165 -4.91 1.61 -20.72
N LEU A 166 -3.60 1.53 -20.44
CA LEU A 166 -2.55 2.24 -21.18
C LEU A 166 -2.40 1.74 -22.63
N HIS A 167 -2.62 0.45 -22.88
CA HIS A 167 -2.61 -0.10 -24.25
C HIS A 167 -3.91 0.21 -25.01
N GLY A 168 -5.06 0.22 -24.32
CA GLY A 168 -6.37 0.52 -24.90
C GLY A 168 -6.47 1.96 -25.43
N SER A 169 -5.78 2.92 -24.80
CA SER A 169 -5.78 4.33 -25.24
C SER A 169 -5.01 4.56 -26.55
N LYS A 170 -3.95 3.79 -26.82
CA LYS A 170 -3.09 3.96 -28.01
C LYS A 170 -3.66 3.34 -29.30
N GLY A 171 -4.68 2.47 -29.21
CA GLY A 171 -5.02 1.52 -30.27
C GLY A 171 -6.28 1.77 -31.12
N ARG A 172 -7.05 2.84 -30.92
CA ARG A 172 -8.32 3.04 -31.67
C ARG A 172 -8.27 4.21 -32.65
N PRO A 173 -7.80 4.03 -33.90
CA PRO A 173 -8.13 4.94 -34.98
C PRO A 173 -9.63 4.83 -35.24
N THR A 174 -10.35 5.93 -35.08
CA THR A 174 -11.78 6.06 -35.40
C THR A 174 -12.02 5.63 -36.86
N PRO A 175 -12.68 4.50 -37.14
CA PRO A 175 -13.14 4.25 -38.50
C PRO A 175 -14.40 5.09 -38.69
N MET A 176 -14.25 6.27 -39.30
CA MET A 176 -15.36 6.86 -40.03
C MET A 176 -15.66 5.94 -41.23
N SER A 177 -16.94 5.60 -41.41
CA SER A 177 -17.49 4.79 -42.52
C SER A 177 -17.36 3.27 -42.30
N THR A 178 -18.39 2.44 -42.44
CA THR A 178 -19.59 2.53 -43.26
C THR A 178 -20.72 1.74 -42.60
N VAL A 179 -21.93 2.28 -42.66
CA VAL A 179 -23.18 1.63 -42.26
C VAL A 179 -23.40 0.36 -43.08
N GLN A 180 -23.34 -0.81 -42.47
CA GLN A 180 -24.15 -1.95 -42.93
C GLN A 180 -24.43 -2.94 -41.79
N THR A 181 -25.73 -3.04 -41.54
CA THR A 181 -26.52 -3.90 -40.66
C THR A 181 -26.10 -5.36 -40.58
N ASP A 182 -25.76 -5.83 -39.37
CA ASP A 182 -26.00 -7.21 -38.93
C ASP A 182 -26.45 -7.21 -37.45
N PHE A 183 -27.75 -7.39 -37.24
CA PHE A 183 -28.47 -7.12 -35.99
C PHE A 183 -28.31 -8.19 -34.89
N GLN A 184 -27.40 -9.16 -35.04
CA GLN A 184 -27.34 -10.33 -34.15
C GLN A 184 -26.03 -10.48 -33.35
N ASN A 185 -25.00 -9.66 -33.62
CA ASN A 185 -23.75 -9.60 -32.83
C ASN A 185 -23.59 -8.29 -32.03
N SER A 186 -24.65 -7.47 -31.97
CA SER A 186 -24.65 -6.12 -31.36
C SER A 186 -24.86 -6.10 -29.84
N TRP A 187 -24.64 -7.22 -29.14
CA TRP A 187 -24.61 -7.25 -27.66
C TRP A 187 -23.18 -7.32 -27.10
N CYS A 188 -22.15 -7.57 -27.93
CA CYS A 188 -20.74 -7.56 -27.51
C CYS A 188 -20.02 -6.22 -27.75
N ALA A 189 -20.64 -5.26 -28.47
CA ALA A 189 -20.01 -3.98 -28.79
C ALA A 189 -20.15 -2.90 -27.70
N TYR A 190 -20.90 -3.19 -26.63
CA TYR A 190 -21.00 -2.37 -25.42
C TYR A 190 -20.19 -3.00 -24.28
N GLN A 191 -18.98 -3.49 -24.57
CA GLN A 191 -18.03 -3.66 -23.47
C GLN A 191 -17.74 -2.26 -22.95
N PRO A 192 -18.11 -1.93 -21.70
CA PRO A 192 -17.77 -0.64 -21.14
C PRO A 192 -16.25 -0.46 -21.22
N PRO A 193 -15.74 0.77 -21.37
CA PRO A 193 -14.31 1.06 -21.38
C PRO A 193 -13.53 0.51 -20.16
N THR A 194 -14.26 0.01 -19.15
CA THR A 194 -13.79 -0.56 -17.90
C THR A 194 -13.70 -2.09 -17.88
N ALA A 195 -13.96 -2.79 -18.99
CA ALA A 195 -13.76 -4.24 -19.04
C ALA A 195 -12.29 -4.60 -18.76
N GLY A 196 -12.05 -5.35 -17.69
CA GLY A 196 -10.70 -5.72 -17.25
C GLY A 196 -9.95 -6.65 -18.23
N PRO A 197 -8.64 -6.83 -18.03
CA PRO A 197 -7.78 -7.65 -18.89
C PRO A 197 -8.11 -9.15 -18.85
N PHE A 198 -8.81 -9.59 -17.81
CA PHE A 198 -9.24 -10.97 -17.63
C PHE A 198 -10.75 -11.13 -17.90
N SER A 199 -11.12 -12.31 -18.37
CA SER A 199 -12.51 -12.65 -18.67
C SER A 199 -13.40 -12.67 -17.42
N ALA A 200 -14.58 -12.03 -17.49
CA ALA A 200 -15.63 -12.15 -16.47
C ALA A 200 -16.15 -13.58 -16.32
N SER A 201 -16.16 -14.35 -17.42
CA SER A 201 -16.55 -15.76 -17.39
C SER A 201 -15.38 -16.63 -16.96
N GLU A 202 -15.62 -17.47 -15.96
CA GLU A 202 -14.64 -18.42 -15.47
C GLU A 202 -14.39 -19.55 -16.47
N PRO A 203 -13.12 -19.91 -16.75
CA PRO A 203 -12.80 -21.06 -17.58
C PRO A 203 -13.30 -22.38 -16.96
N ARG A 204 -13.72 -23.33 -17.81
CA ARG A 204 -14.07 -24.68 -17.35
C ARG A 204 -12.81 -25.50 -17.12
N TRP A 205 -12.45 -25.68 -15.85
CA TRP A 205 -11.27 -26.45 -15.45
C TRP A 205 -11.54 -27.97 -15.41
N PRO A 206 -10.60 -28.82 -15.88
CA PRO A 206 -10.67 -30.27 -15.70
C PRO A 206 -10.70 -30.66 -14.22
N LYS A 207 -11.41 -31.74 -13.86
CA LYS A 207 -11.52 -32.20 -12.46
C LYS A 207 -10.18 -32.53 -11.79
N SER A 208 -9.16 -32.87 -12.57
CA SER A 208 -7.81 -33.14 -12.10
C SER A 208 -6.98 -31.87 -11.86
N SER A 209 -7.49 -30.70 -12.23
CA SER A 209 -6.79 -29.43 -12.12
C SER A 209 -6.98 -28.82 -10.72
N PRO A 210 -5.92 -28.23 -10.11
CA PRO A 210 -6.06 -27.50 -8.86
C PRO A 210 -7.10 -26.37 -8.95
N PHE A 211 -7.23 -25.74 -10.12
CA PHE A 211 -8.19 -24.65 -10.36
C PHE A 211 -9.64 -25.12 -10.26
N HIS A 212 -9.93 -26.39 -10.58
CA HIS A 212 -11.26 -26.97 -10.39
C HIS A 212 -11.60 -27.12 -8.91
N ALA A 213 -10.64 -27.60 -8.11
CA ALA A 213 -10.83 -27.76 -6.67
C ALA A 213 -11.02 -26.40 -5.97
N ILE A 214 -10.23 -25.39 -6.34
CA ILE A 214 -10.38 -24.01 -5.85
C ILE A 214 -11.77 -23.47 -6.20
N ALA A 215 -12.17 -23.57 -7.47
CA ALA A 215 -13.47 -23.09 -7.92
C ALA A 215 -14.66 -23.81 -7.25
N ALA A 216 -14.47 -25.07 -6.83
CA ALA A 216 -15.48 -25.83 -6.10
C ALA A 216 -15.55 -25.47 -4.60
N ALA A 217 -14.44 -25.05 -4.00
CA ALA A 217 -14.35 -24.69 -2.58
C ALA A 217 -14.78 -23.24 -2.28
N ARG A 218 -14.85 -22.39 -3.31
CA ARG A 218 -15.13 -20.96 -3.14
C ARG A 218 -16.50 -20.68 -2.50
N PRO A 219 -16.63 -19.58 -1.75
CA PRO A 219 -17.92 -19.08 -1.30
C PRO A 219 -18.87 -18.75 -2.48
N PRO A 220 -20.20 -18.86 -2.30
CA PRO A 220 -21.18 -18.56 -3.36
C PRO A 220 -21.11 -17.12 -3.91
N VAL A 221 -20.65 -16.17 -3.10
CA VAL A 221 -20.46 -14.77 -3.47
C VAL A 221 -18.95 -14.51 -3.52
N THR A 222 -18.37 -14.46 -4.72
CA THR A 222 -16.96 -14.14 -4.92
C THR A 222 -16.78 -12.70 -5.34
N ARG A 223 -15.66 -12.07 -4.95
CA ARG A 223 -15.35 -10.70 -5.38
C ARG A 223 -14.92 -10.62 -6.85
N ARG A 224 -14.74 -11.75 -7.55
CA ARG A 224 -14.32 -11.79 -8.95
C ARG A 224 -15.16 -10.92 -9.88
N MET A 225 -16.48 -10.91 -9.71
CA MET A 225 -17.37 -10.09 -10.53
C MET A 225 -17.14 -8.59 -10.28
N SER A 226 -16.93 -8.20 -9.02
CA SER A 226 -16.59 -6.83 -8.64
C SER A 226 -15.22 -6.41 -9.18
N LEU A 227 -14.23 -7.31 -9.12
CA LEU A 227 -12.89 -7.07 -9.65
C LEU A 227 -12.88 -6.92 -11.17
N PHE A 228 -13.77 -7.59 -11.91
CA PHE A 228 -13.84 -7.46 -13.36
C PHE A 228 -14.10 -6.01 -13.79
N SER A 229 -15.08 -5.33 -13.16
CA SER A 229 -15.44 -3.94 -13.45
C SER A 229 -14.64 -2.89 -12.67
N ALA A 230 -13.91 -3.28 -11.63
CA ALA A 230 -13.11 -2.37 -10.80
C ALA A 230 -11.99 -1.70 -11.59
N THR A 231 -11.71 -0.43 -11.30
CA THR A 231 -10.53 0.28 -11.81
C THR A 231 -9.27 -0.14 -11.07
N ALA A 232 -8.08 0.17 -11.60
CA ALA A 232 -6.81 -0.08 -10.89
C ALA A 232 -6.80 0.59 -9.50
N HIS A 233 -7.32 1.83 -9.42
CA HIS A 233 -7.48 2.55 -8.18
C HIS A 233 -8.36 1.79 -7.16
N ASP A 234 -9.53 1.29 -7.57
CA ASP A 234 -10.42 0.55 -6.67
C ASP A 234 -9.76 -0.73 -6.14
N VAL A 235 -8.98 -1.41 -6.98
CA VAL A 235 -8.24 -2.62 -6.57
C VAL A 235 -7.11 -2.27 -5.60
N MET A 236 -6.43 -1.14 -5.78
CA MET A 236 -5.43 -0.65 -4.82
C MET A 236 -6.04 -0.33 -3.44
N VAL A 237 -7.27 0.20 -3.39
CA VAL A 237 -8.00 0.41 -2.12
C VAL A 237 -8.17 -0.92 -1.38
N LEU A 238 -8.59 -1.97 -2.09
CA LEU A 238 -8.70 -3.31 -1.51
C LEU A 238 -7.33 -3.85 -1.07
N ALA A 239 -6.27 -3.60 -1.84
CA ALA A 239 -4.92 -4.02 -1.48
C ALA A 239 -4.45 -3.35 -0.18
N MET A 240 -4.73 -2.05 -0.02
CA MET A 240 -4.29 -1.30 1.16
C MET A 240 -5.03 -1.69 2.44
N ASP A 241 -6.30 -2.10 2.34
CA ASP A 241 -7.03 -2.71 3.46
C ASP A 241 -6.29 -3.98 3.97
N GLN A 242 -5.90 -4.85 3.04
CA GLN A 242 -5.16 -6.07 3.37
C GLN A 242 -3.75 -5.77 3.89
N PHE A 243 -3.04 -4.79 3.33
CA PHE A 243 -1.75 -4.36 3.87
C PHE A 243 -1.85 -3.77 5.26
N SER A 244 -2.89 -2.97 5.54
CA SER A 244 -3.08 -2.39 6.87
C SER A 244 -3.23 -3.47 7.94
N ARG A 245 -4.04 -4.51 7.66
CA ARG A 245 -4.18 -5.70 8.51
C ARG A 245 -2.86 -6.45 8.66
N GLY A 246 -2.18 -6.72 7.54
CA GLY A 246 -0.90 -7.39 7.52
C GLY A 246 0.17 -6.65 8.32
N ILE A 247 0.35 -5.35 8.11
CA ILE A 247 1.34 -4.50 8.79
C ILE A 247 1.07 -4.42 10.28
N PHE A 248 -0.21 -4.34 10.69
CA PHE A 248 -0.61 -4.29 12.09
C PHE A 248 -0.26 -5.59 12.84
N HIS A 249 -0.54 -6.75 12.22
CA HIS A 249 -0.28 -8.06 12.83
C HIS A 249 1.15 -8.58 12.59
N MET A 250 1.95 -7.86 11.80
CA MET A 250 3.31 -8.25 11.48
C MET A 250 4.21 -8.27 12.73
N PRO A 251 5.11 -9.25 12.91
CA PRO A 251 5.99 -9.33 14.08
C PRO A 251 6.90 -8.11 14.18
N HIS A 252 6.81 -7.37 15.28
CA HIS A 252 7.66 -6.20 15.52
C HIS A 252 9.02 -6.61 16.09
N PRO A 253 10.11 -5.87 15.78
CA PRO A 253 11.38 -6.05 16.46
C PRO A 253 11.17 -5.90 17.96
N HIS A 254 11.58 -6.91 18.74
CA HIS A 254 11.50 -6.80 20.19
C HIS A 254 12.58 -5.82 20.64
N TYR A 255 12.20 -4.57 20.90
CA TYR A 255 13.12 -3.64 21.53
C TYR A 255 13.46 -4.17 22.93
N PRO A 256 14.75 -4.27 23.30
CA PRO A 256 15.11 -4.65 24.66
C PRO A 256 14.41 -3.70 25.64
N HIS A 257 13.76 -4.27 26.66
CA HIS A 257 12.93 -3.55 27.64
C HIS A 257 13.64 -2.39 28.37
N THR A 258 14.95 -2.25 28.20
CA THR A 258 15.76 -1.16 28.75
C THR A 258 15.45 0.21 28.13
N HIS A 259 14.71 0.27 27.02
CA HIS A 259 14.33 1.52 26.35
C HIS A 259 12.86 1.91 26.52
N ASN A 260 12.09 1.27 27.41
CA ASN A 260 10.74 1.73 27.69
C ASN A 260 10.77 2.90 28.70
N PRO A 261 10.54 4.17 28.29
CA PRO A 261 10.52 5.31 29.20
C PRO A 261 9.35 5.25 30.18
N SER A 262 8.35 4.39 29.95
CA SER A 262 7.21 4.19 30.85
C SER A 262 7.55 3.38 32.11
N GLY A 263 8.78 2.89 32.23
CA GLY A 263 9.30 2.21 33.42
C GLY A 263 9.97 3.14 34.44
N LEU A 264 9.81 4.46 34.34
CA LEU A 264 10.12 5.35 35.46
C LEU A 264 9.11 5.07 36.57
N GLN A 265 9.48 4.09 37.42
CA GLN A 265 8.98 4.02 38.78
C GLN A 265 9.05 5.43 39.36
N LEU A 266 7.89 5.99 39.59
CA LEU A 266 7.69 7.13 40.45
C LEU A 266 8.24 6.74 41.83
N GLU A 267 9.54 6.98 42.06
CA GLU A 267 10.10 6.99 43.40
C GLU A 267 9.38 8.12 44.14
N SER A 268 8.32 7.73 44.84
CA SER A 268 7.66 8.54 45.84
C SER A 268 8.72 8.97 46.88
N PRO A 269 8.92 10.27 47.13
CA PRO A 269 9.84 10.72 48.15
C PRO A 269 9.19 10.48 49.51
N PHE A 270 9.37 9.28 50.06
CA PHE A 270 9.01 9.03 51.45
C PHE A 270 10.12 9.58 52.35
N VAL A 271 9.68 10.50 53.19
CA VAL A 271 10.44 11.32 54.14
C VAL A 271 11.19 10.46 55.15
N ASP A 272 12.38 10.95 55.48
CA ASP A 272 13.29 10.51 56.54
C ASP A 272 12.61 9.93 57.79
N GLY A 273 13.04 8.72 58.15
CA GLY A 273 12.78 8.08 59.43
C GLY A 273 14.01 7.29 59.86
N THR A 274 14.81 7.90 60.72
CA THR A 274 16.08 7.44 61.29
C THR A 274 16.10 6.00 61.83
N GLY A 275 17.18 5.26 61.55
CA GLY A 275 17.82 4.41 62.56
C GLY A 275 18.17 2.96 62.19
N PHE A 276 19.48 2.69 62.22
CA PHE A 276 20.17 1.41 62.49
C PHE A 276 20.32 0.33 61.40
N SER A 277 21.57 0.27 60.91
CA SER A 277 22.45 -0.91 60.78
C SER A 277 21.99 -2.18 60.06
N SER A 278 22.63 -2.46 58.90
CA SER A 278 23.38 -3.70 58.60
C SER A 278 23.72 -3.70 57.09
N ALA A 279 24.93 -3.34 56.68
CA ALA A 279 26.08 -4.24 56.53
C ALA A 279 25.83 -5.40 55.53
N PHE A 280 26.37 -5.21 54.31
CA PHE A 280 26.72 -6.20 53.26
C PHE A 280 25.54 -7.08 52.77
N HIS A 281 25.20 -7.15 51.49
CA HIS A 281 25.83 -8.04 50.50
C HIS A 281 25.67 -7.46 49.09
N SER A 282 26.78 -7.04 48.48
CA SER A 282 26.89 -6.91 47.03
C SER A 282 26.87 -8.31 46.41
N ARG A 283 25.73 -8.73 45.86
CA ARG A 283 25.65 -9.92 45.00
C ARG A 283 25.38 -9.48 43.56
N ARG A 284 26.46 -9.09 42.87
CA ARG A 284 26.48 -8.95 41.41
C ARG A 284 26.18 -10.32 40.80
N HIS A 285 24.93 -10.54 40.38
CA HIS A 285 24.62 -11.62 39.45
C HIS A 285 24.98 -11.14 38.04
N ILE A 286 26.21 -11.43 37.62
CA ILE A 286 26.61 -11.40 36.21
C ILE A 286 25.95 -12.61 35.57
N VAL A 287 24.77 -12.40 34.98
CA VAL A 287 24.17 -13.40 34.10
C VAL A 287 24.81 -13.20 32.73
N SER A 288 25.91 -13.91 32.47
CA SER A 288 26.46 -14.05 31.12
C SER A 288 25.50 -14.92 30.30
N CYS A 289 24.58 -14.29 29.59
CA CYS A 289 23.85 -14.92 28.49
C CYS A 289 24.82 -15.08 27.32
N THR A 290 25.60 -16.15 27.33
CA THR A 290 26.34 -16.60 26.14
C THR A 290 25.36 -17.38 25.27
N SER A 291 24.64 -16.67 24.41
CA SER A 291 23.93 -17.28 23.30
C SER A 291 24.96 -17.84 22.31
N PRO A 292 24.80 -19.09 21.84
CA PRO A 292 25.65 -19.63 20.77
C PRO A 292 25.40 -18.84 19.47
N PRO A 293 26.41 -18.68 18.60
CA PRO A 293 26.22 -18.01 17.33
C PRO A 293 25.27 -18.83 16.44
N PRO A 294 24.23 -18.22 15.83
CA PRO A 294 23.34 -18.92 14.93
C PRO A 294 24.12 -19.28 13.65
N THR A 295 24.51 -20.54 13.54
CA THR A 295 25.19 -21.12 12.37
C THR A 295 24.22 -22.00 11.59
N THR A 296 23.17 -21.37 11.06
CA THR A 296 22.40 -21.85 9.90
C THR A 296 21.67 -20.63 9.35
N SER A 297 21.88 -20.32 8.07
CA SER A 297 21.21 -19.24 7.34
C SER A 297 19.73 -19.57 7.13
N THR A 298 18.95 -19.65 8.20
CA THR A 298 17.50 -19.55 8.12
C THR A 298 17.21 -18.14 7.66
N LEU A 299 16.51 -18.00 6.53
CA LEU A 299 15.98 -16.72 6.04
C LEU A 299 15.06 -16.14 7.12
N THR A 300 15.65 -15.41 8.05
CA THR A 300 14.92 -14.80 9.16
C THR A 300 14.03 -13.71 8.57
N PHE A 301 12.74 -13.79 8.92
CA PHE A 301 11.76 -12.76 8.60
C PHE A 301 12.29 -11.37 8.98
N SER A 302 12.14 -10.39 8.08
CA SER A 302 12.56 -9.01 8.30
C SER A 302 11.39 -8.07 8.00
N ARG A 303 10.75 -7.56 9.05
CA ARG A 303 9.65 -6.59 8.92
C ARG A 303 10.02 -5.37 8.06
N PRO A 304 11.19 -4.72 8.23
CA PRO A 304 11.59 -3.63 7.35
C PRO A 304 11.68 -4.02 5.88
N LYS A 305 12.12 -5.25 5.55
CA LYS A 305 12.18 -5.73 4.16
C LYS A 305 10.78 -5.91 3.56
N GLU A 306 9.84 -6.44 4.33
CA GLU A 306 8.45 -6.58 3.88
C GLU A 306 7.80 -5.20 3.69
N LEU A 307 7.97 -4.28 4.64
CA LEU A 307 7.46 -2.90 4.50
C LEU A 307 8.02 -2.21 3.26
N PHE A 308 9.33 -2.34 3.00
CA PHE A 308 9.96 -1.79 1.82
C PHE A 308 9.35 -2.37 0.54
N THR A 309 9.13 -3.68 0.51
CA THR A 309 8.53 -4.38 -0.63
C THR A 309 7.11 -3.87 -0.89
N ILE A 310 6.27 -3.81 0.16
CA ILE A 310 4.89 -3.30 0.06
C ILE A 310 4.86 -1.87 -0.49
N ALA A 311 5.64 -0.98 0.13
CA ALA A 311 5.66 0.43 -0.26
C ALA A 311 6.19 0.64 -1.69
N SER A 312 7.20 -0.13 -2.10
CA SER A 312 7.77 -0.05 -3.45
C SER A 312 6.80 -0.56 -4.52
N GLU A 313 6.06 -1.64 -4.24
CA GLU A 313 5.04 -2.17 -5.14
C GLU A 313 3.86 -1.20 -5.30
N VAL A 314 3.42 -0.54 -4.20
CA VAL A 314 2.39 0.51 -4.26
C VAL A 314 2.90 1.70 -5.10
N LEU A 315 4.13 2.16 -4.85
CA LEU A 315 4.72 3.29 -5.57
C LEU A 315 4.85 3.03 -7.08
N GLY A 316 5.30 1.84 -7.48
CA GLY A 316 5.47 1.50 -8.90
C GLY A 316 4.16 1.45 -9.70
N ILE A 317 3.00 1.30 -9.02
CA ILE A 317 1.69 1.47 -9.66
C ILE A 317 1.27 2.93 -9.61
N ALA A 318 1.47 3.61 -8.46
CA ALA A 318 1.13 5.02 -8.28
C ALA A 318 1.74 5.92 -9.36
N GLU A 319 3.01 5.71 -9.72
CA GLU A 319 3.73 6.46 -10.76
C GLU A 319 3.05 6.41 -12.13
N ARG A 320 2.28 5.36 -12.43
CA ARG A 320 1.70 5.13 -13.76
C ARG A 320 0.20 5.40 -13.83
N LEU A 321 -0.45 5.79 -12.72
CA LEU A 321 -1.89 6.09 -12.75
C LEU A 321 -2.18 7.31 -13.61
N SER A 322 -3.29 7.28 -14.34
CA SER A 322 -3.63 8.32 -15.31
C SER A 322 -4.09 9.63 -14.68
N LYS A 323 -4.56 9.62 -13.43
CA LYS A 323 -5.09 10.81 -12.75
C LYS A 323 -4.08 11.31 -11.72
N ALA A 324 -3.71 12.59 -11.81
CA ALA A 324 -2.81 13.26 -10.87
C ALA A 324 -3.22 13.07 -9.40
N GLU A 325 -4.49 13.33 -9.05
CA GLU A 325 -5.03 13.14 -7.69
C GLU A 325 -4.79 11.73 -7.14
N GLN A 326 -4.89 10.70 -8.00
CA GLN A 326 -4.67 9.32 -7.60
C GLN A 326 -3.18 9.01 -7.43
N ARG A 327 -2.32 9.58 -8.29
CA ARG A 327 -0.86 9.45 -8.15
C ARG A 327 -0.39 10.05 -6.84
N GLU A 328 -0.82 11.27 -6.54
CA GLU A 328 -0.53 11.97 -5.28
C GLU A 328 -0.98 11.14 -4.06
N TYR A 329 -2.24 10.70 -4.04
CA TYR A 329 -2.79 9.92 -2.94
C TYR A 329 -1.97 8.65 -2.68
N TRP A 330 -1.70 7.86 -3.72
CA TRP A 330 -1.01 6.58 -3.55
C TRP A 330 0.48 6.72 -3.27
N ALA A 331 1.15 7.74 -3.83
CA ALA A 331 2.53 8.08 -3.49
C ALA A 331 2.65 8.53 -2.02
N GLY A 332 1.69 9.30 -1.52
CA GLY A 332 1.59 9.67 -0.10
C GLY A 332 1.39 8.45 0.81
N GLN A 333 0.52 7.50 0.42
CA GLN A 333 0.36 6.24 1.15
C GLN A 333 1.67 5.43 1.19
N ALA A 334 2.38 5.31 0.06
CA ALA A 334 3.68 4.65 0.02
C ALA A 334 4.73 5.34 0.90
N ASP A 335 4.83 6.68 0.88
CA ASP A 335 5.74 7.44 1.77
C ASP A 335 5.45 7.16 3.25
N SER A 336 4.17 7.06 3.62
CA SER A 336 3.77 6.77 5.00
C SER A 336 4.32 5.41 5.48
N VAL A 337 4.33 4.39 4.61
CA VAL A 337 4.87 3.05 4.92
C VAL A 337 6.41 3.10 4.98
N PHE A 338 7.07 3.79 4.05
CA PHE A 338 8.52 4.00 4.11
C PHE A 338 8.94 4.75 5.38
N ASN A 339 8.12 5.69 5.85
CA ASN A 339 8.39 6.46 7.06
C ASN A 339 8.32 5.59 8.33
N GLN A 340 7.47 4.55 8.37
CA GLN A 340 7.43 3.59 9.48
C GLN A 340 8.74 2.81 9.62
N MET A 341 9.41 2.50 8.50
CA MET A 341 10.68 1.77 8.53
C MET A 341 11.80 2.52 9.26
N LYS A 342 11.73 3.86 9.33
CA LYS A 342 12.73 4.71 9.99
C LYS A 342 12.93 4.33 11.46
N MET A 343 11.89 3.79 12.09
CA MET A 343 11.92 3.44 13.51
C MET A 343 12.50 2.04 13.78
N GLU A 344 12.61 1.19 12.75
CA GLU A 344 12.76 -0.27 12.94
C GLU A 344 14.03 -0.91 12.35
N ALA A 345 14.65 -0.31 11.34
CA ALA A 345 15.82 -0.90 10.69
C ALA A 345 17.14 -0.47 11.34
N ASP A 346 18.17 -1.31 11.23
CA ASP A 346 19.56 -0.82 11.25
C ASP A 346 19.75 0.03 9.98
N MET A 347 19.41 1.30 10.14
CA MET A 347 19.22 2.24 9.05
C MET A 347 20.47 2.40 8.17
N ALA A 348 21.66 2.02 8.63
CA ALA A 348 22.87 2.27 7.86
C ALA A 348 22.85 1.61 6.46
N VAL A 349 22.29 0.39 6.35
CA VAL A 349 22.30 -0.37 5.08
C VAL A 349 21.14 0.01 4.17
N SER A 350 19.94 0.23 4.73
CA SER A 350 18.73 0.49 3.94
C SER A 350 18.38 1.97 3.75
N ARG A 351 19.01 2.90 4.50
CA ARG A 351 18.67 4.35 4.48
C ARG A 351 18.80 4.97 3.10
N MET A 352 19.76 4.53 2.31
CA MET A 352 19.92 5.03 0.95
C MET A 352 18.73 4.64 0.07
N ALA A 353 18.38 3.35 0.01
CA ALA A 353 17.24 2.85 -0.75
C ALA A 353 15.92 3.46 -0.26
N VAL A 354 15.74 3.59 1.06
CA VAL A 354 14.57 4.25 1.64
C VAL A 354 14.52 5.74 1.25
N ASN A 355 15.63 6.48 1.34
CA ASN A 355 15.65 7.88 0.92
C ASN A 355 15.36 8.03 -0.58
N ALA A 356 15.91 7.17 -1.43
CA ALA A 356 15.64 7.19 -2.87
C ALA A 356 14.15 6.93 -3.16
N ALA A 357 13.57 5.90 -2.53
CA ALA A 357 12.16 5.57 -2.71
C ALA A 357 11.22 6.67 -2.17
N ARG A 358 11.56 7.29 -1.03
CA ARG A 358 10.83 8.47 -0.53
C ARG A 358 10.96 9.68 -1.46
N GLY A 359 12.14 9.89 -2.03
CA GLY A 359 12.35 10.92 -3.06
C GLY A 359 11.40 10.72 -4.24
N ARG A 360 11.27 9.49 -4.73
CA ARG A 360 10.29 9.13 -5.77
C ARG A 360 8.84 9.39 -5.35
N CYS A 361 8.44 9.04 -4.13
CA CYS A 361 7.09 9.38 -3.64
C CYS A 361 6.82 10.89 -3.72
N TRP A 362 7.76 11.71 -3.24
CA TRP A 362 7.60 13.17 -3.23
C TRP A 362 7.72 13.80 -4.63
N LEU A 363 8.48 13.17 -5.54
CA LEU A 363 8.52 13.56 -6.95
C LEU A 363 7.14 13.41 -7.58
N VAL A 364 6.52 12.24 -7.42
CA VAL A 364 5.17 11.96 -7.92
C VAL A 364 4.13 12.93 -7.34
N VAL A 365 4.21 13.23 -6.04
CA VAL A 365 3.32 14.22 -5.38
C VAL A 365 3.52 15.61 -5.99
N GLY A 366 4.77 16.05 -6.13
CA GLY A 366 5.10 17.35 -6.70
C GLY A 366 4.64 17.50 -8.15
N GLU A 367 4.90 16.49 -8.99
CA GLU A 367 4.52 16.46 -10.40
C GLU A 367 3.01 16.39 -10.62
N ALA A 368 2.31 15.58 -9.82
CA ALA A 368 0.84 15.51 -9.90
C ALA A 368 0.21 16.90 -9.69
N ARG A 369 0.74 17.68 -8.74
CA ARG A 369 0.30 19.05 -8.49
C ARG A 369 0.77 20.02 -9.58
N ALA A 370 1.98 19.82 -10.11
CA ALA A 370 2.54 20.62 -11.20
C ALA A 370 1.71 20.50 -12.50
N GLU A 371 1.25 19.30 -12.86
CA GLU A 371 0.50 19.04 -14.09
C GLU A 371 -0.75 19.94 -14.22
N GLU A 372 -1.49 20.15 -13.12
CA GLU A 372 -2.67 21.03 -13.14
C GLU A 372 -2.28 22.51 -13.38
N LEU A 373 -1.15 22.92 -12.83
CA LEU A 373 -0.63 24.28 -12.95
C LEU A 373 -0.10 24.54 -14.36
N GLU A 374 0.60 23.57 -14.96
CA GLU A 374 1.11 23.64 -16.33
C GLU A 374 -0.02 23.92 -17.33
N GLY A 375 -1.14 23.20 -17.24
CA GLY A 375 -2.30 23.44 -18.10
C GLY A 375 -2.95 24.83 -17.94
N ARG A 376 -2.70 25.54 -16.83
CA ARG A 376 -3.12 26.94 -16.61
C ARG A 376 -2.06 27.92 -17.12
N LEU A 377 -0.79 27.61 -16.92
CA LEU A 377 0.34 28.38 -17.45
C LEU A 377 0.32 28.42 -18.98
N GLU A 378 -0.01 27.31 -19.64
CA GLU A 378 -0.19 27.23 -21.10
C GLU A 378 -1.30 28.15 -21.61
N LYS A 379 -2.31 28.44 -20.78
CA LYS A 379 -3.38 29.41 -21.10
C LYS A 379 -2.97 30.86 -20.86
N GLY A 380 -1.75 31.11 -20.37
CA GLY A 380 -1.21 32.42 -20.05
C GLY A 380 -1.53 32.92 -18.64
N GLU A 381 -2.05 32.07 -17.75
CA GLU A 381 -2.39 32.45 -16.38
C GLU A 381 -1.16 32.47 -15.46
N ILE A 382 -0.24 33.41 -15.66
CA ILE A 382 1.02 33.50 -14.88
C ILE A 382 0.78 33.69 -13.38
N GLU A 383 -0.33 34.32 -13.00
CA GLU A 383 -0.73 34.53 -11.59
C GLU A 383 -0.87 33.22 -10.81
N VAL A 384 -1.06 32.09 -11.50
CA VAL A 384 -1.15 30.76 -10.87
C VAL A 384 0.14 30.37 -10.13
N LEU A 385 1.31 30.92 -10.50
CA LEU A 385 2.57 30.66 -9.79
C LEU A 385 2.55 31.15 -8.33
N MET A 386 1.67 32.10 -8.01
CA MET A 386 1.49 32.65 -6.65
C MET A 386 0.34 31.98 -5.88
N SER A 387 -0.28 30.95 -6.47
CA SER A 387 -1.35 30.19 -5.83
C SER A 387 -0.83 29.29 -4.71
N ALA A 388 -1.73 28.87 -3.82
CA ALA A 388 -1.41 27.92 -2.75
C ALA A 388 -1.03 26.56 -3.34
N GLU A 389 -1.67 26.17 -4.42
CA GLU A 389 -1.40 24.92 -5.15
C GLU A 389 0.02 24.92 -5.74
N ALA A 390 0.48 26.06 -6.26
CA ALA A 390 1.86 26.21 -6.73
C ALA A 390 2.89 26.18 -5.59
N GLU A 391 2.56 26.70 -4.41
CA GLU A 391 3.40 26.58 -3.23
C GLU A 391 3.53 25.13 -2.77
N GLU A 392 2.40 24.42 -2.72
CA GLU A 392 2.30 23.00 -2.38
C GLU A 392 3.06 22.09 -3.36
N ALA A 393 3.03 22.40 -4.66
CA ALA A 393 3.82 21.68 -5.67
C ALA A 393 5.33 21.90 -5.47
N ARG A 394 5.75 23.15 -5.24
CA ARG A 394 7.16 23.48 -4.96
C ARG A 394 7.67 22.82 -3.68
N GLU A 395 6.86 22.75 -2.63
CA GLU A 395 7.23 22.05 -1.39
C GLU A 395 7.45 20.55 -1.65
N GLY A 396 6.55 19.90 -2.39
CA GLY A 396 6.70 18.49 -2.76
C GLY A 396 7.98 18.22 -3.53
N LEU A 397 8.28 19.02 -4.56
CA LEU A 397 9.50 18.90 -5.36
C LEU A 397 10.77 19.19 -4.54
N ALA A 398 10.75 20.19 -3.66
CA ALA A 398 11.86 20.48 -2.76
C ALA A 398 12.15 19.31 -1.80
N MET A 399 11.09 18.66 -1.29
CA MET A 399 11.21 17.46 -0.47
C MET A 399 11.81 16.28 -1.26
N ALA A 400 11.40 16.08 -2.51
CA ALA A 400 11.96 15.07 -3.40
C ALA A 400 13.48 15.27 -3.59
N ILE A 401 13.89 16.48 -3.95
CA ILE A 401 15.31 16.88 -4.11
C ILE A 401 16.09 16.59 -2.83
N ALA A 402 15.58 17.01 -1.67
CA ALA A 402 16.25 16.79 -0.39
C ALA A 402 16.43 15.29 -0.06
N PHE A 403 15.49 14.43 -0.46
CA PHE A 403 15.61 12.99 -0.28
C PHE A 403 16.63 12.37 -1.23
N PHE A 404 16.62 12.75 -2.51
CA PHE A 404 17.61 12.30 -3.49
C PHE A 404 19.03 12.71 -3.10
N GLU A 405 19.23 13.94 -2.64
CA GLU A 405 20.53 14.40 -2.13
C GLU A 405 21.01 13.56 -0.93
N ARG A 406 20.13 13.24 0.02
CA ARG A 406 20.48 12.36 1.16
C ARG A 406 20.82 10.95 0.71
N ALA A 407 20.13 10.44 -0.31
CA ALA A 407 20.43 9.14 -0.91
C ALA A 407 21.82 9.16 -1.58
N LYS A 408 22.12 10.19 -2.38
CA LYS A 408 23.42 10.40 -3.05
C LYS A 408 24.57 10.55 -2.05
N GLY A 409 24.39 11.36 -1.01
CA GLY A 409 25.38 11.55 0.05
C GLY A 409 25.71 10.26 0.82
N SER A 410 24.73 9.36 0.96
CA SER A 410 24.91 8.06 1.62
C SER A 410 25.67 7.03 0.74
N ALA A 411 25.72 7.23 -0.59
CA ALA A 411 26.36 6.32 -1.55
C ALA A 411 27.89 6.28 -1.46
N THR A 412 28.50 7.32 -0.90
CA THR A 412 29.95 7.44 -0.75
C THR A 412 30.56 6.45 0.26
N ALA A 413 29.76 5.69 1.00
CA ALA A 413 30.21 4.86 2.12
C ALA A 413 30.53 3.38 1.82
N LYS A 414 30.06 2.80 0.70
CA LYS A 414 30.46 1.47 0.16
C LYS A 414 29.55 1.14 -1.03
N CYS A 415 30.07 1.31 -2.25
CA CYS A 415 29.30 1.09 -3.48
C CYS A 415 29.10 -0.42 -3.74
N THR A 416 27.86 -0.88 -3.71
CA THR A 416 27.45 -2.18 -4.28
C THR A 416 26.78 -1.94 -5.62
N ALA A 417 27.14 -2.73 -6.63
CA ALA A 417 26.86 -2.51 -8.05
C ALA A 417 25.38 -2.56 -8.51
N GLU A 418 24.41 -2.58 -7.59
CA GLU A 418 22.96 -2.66 -7.87
C GLU A 418 22.23 -1.35 -7.52
N GLN A 419 22.95 -0.23 -7.44
CA GLN A 419 22.36 1.05 -7.07
C GLN A 419 21.69 1.71 -8.27
N GLU A 420 20.38 1.96 -8.18
CA GLU A 420 19.63 2.74 -9.15
C GLU A 420 20.22 4.15 -9.23
N ASP A 421 20.55 4.59 -10.45
CA ASP A 421 21.06 5.93 -10.66
C ASP A 421 19.91 6.92 -10.46
N ILE A 422 19.98 7.70 -9.37
CA ILE A 422 18.96 8.68 -8.99
C ILE A 422 19.19 10.05 -9.64
N SER A 423 20.30 10.24 -10.37
CA SER A 423 20.61 11.51 -11.02
C SER A 423 19.54 11.97 -12.04
N PRO A 424 18.97 11.09 -12.89
CA PRO A 424 17.89 11.48 -13.80
C PRO A 424 16.65 11.98 -13.05
N LEU A 425 16.23 11.30 -11.98
CA LEU A 425 15.08 11.69 -11.17
C LEU A 425 15.31 13.01 -10.41
N LEU A 426 16.55 13.25 -9.97
CA LEU A 426 16.93 14.53 -9.37
C LEU A 426 16.90 15.66 -10.40
N ALA A 427 17.37 15.42 -11.63
CA ALA A 427 17.30 16.40 -12.70
C ALA A 427 15.85 16.74 -13.07
N GLU A 428 14.99 15.73 -13.21
CA GLU A 428 13.55 15.89 -13.43
C GLU A 428 12.90 16.75 -12.36
N ALA A 429 13.11 16.43 -11.08
CA ALA A 429 12.60 17.23 -9.95
C ALA A 429 13.05 18.70 -10.01
N LEU A 430 14.29 18.96 -10.42
CA LEU A 430 14.86 20.30 -10.53
C LEU A 430 14.25 21.08 -11.70
N VAL A 431 14.05 20.43 -12.86
CA VAL A 431 13.41 21.05 -14.04
C VAL A 431 11.98 21.43 -13.72
N THR A 432 11.20 20.52 -13.16
CA THR A 432 9.80 20.78 -12.78
C THR A 432 9.72 21.91 -11.74
N LEU A 433 10.65 21.94 -10.77
CA LEU A 433 10.71 23.03 -9.79
C LEU A 433 11.07 24.38 -10.45
N ALA A 434 11.97 24.38 -11.43
CA ALA A 434 12.33 25.57 -12.18
C ALA A 434 11.12 26.13 -12.96
N ASN A 435 10.34 25.26 -13.62
CA ASN A 435 9.11 25.64 -14.33
C ASN A 435 8.09 26.35 -13.42
N LEU A 436 8.01 25.96 -12.14
CA LEU A 436 7.11 26.54 -11.15
C LEU A 436 7.70 27.74 -10.37
N THR A 437 8.91 28.18 -10.70
CA THR A 437 9.60 29.27 -10.01
C THR A 437 9.43 30.60 -10.74
N ALA A 438 8.80 31.57 -10.08
CA ALA A 438 8.53 32.90 -10.64
C ALA A 438 9.78 33.81 -10.72
N ASP A 439 10.75 33.61 -9.83
CA ASP A 439 12.00 34.39 -9.83
C ASP A 439 12.95 33.87 -10.91
N GLU A 440 13.25 34.73 -11.89
CA GLU A 440 14.07 34.37 -13.05
C GLU A 440 15.50 33.92 -12.67
N ASN A 441 16.14 34.58 -11.70
CA ASN A 441 17.50 34.22 -11.30
C ASN A 441 17.53 32.84 -10.65
N LYS A 442 16.57 32.55 -9.76
CA LYS A 442 16.45 31.24 -9.12
C LYS A 442 16.10 30.15 -10.12
N ARG A 443 15.25 30.46 -11.11
CA ARG A 443 14.89 29.53 -12.18
C ARG A 443 16.11 29.13 -13.01
N GLU A 444 16.93 30.10 -13.44
CA GLU A 444 18.18 29.82 -14.16
C GLU A 444 19.18 28.99 -13.33
N GLU A 445 19.28 29.25 -12.01
CA GLU A 445 20.11 28.45 -11.11
C GLU A 445 19.64 26.98 -11.05
N LEU A 446 18.33 26.76 -10.97
CA LEU A 446 17.74 25.42 -10.95
C LEU A 446 17.98 24.67 -12.27
N TYR A 447 17.84 25.32 -13.43
CA TYR A 447 18.14 24.70 -14.72
C TYR A 447 19.62 24.35 -14.88
N ALA A 448 20.52 25.27 -14.53
CA ALA A 448 21.96 25.00 -14.56
C ALA A 448 22.32 23.81 -13.67
N ARG A 449 21.65 23.69 -12.51
CA ARG A 449 21.80 22.56 -11.61
C ARG A 449 21.24 21.26 -12.19
N ALA A 450 20.08 21.29 -12.83
CA ALA A 450 19.48 20.12 -13.48
C ALA A 450 20.39 19.58 -14.59
N GLN A 451 20.95 20.47 -15.43
CA GLN A 451 21.89 20.11 -16.48
C GLN A 451 23.17 19.46 -15.92
N ALA A 452 23.68 19.97 -14.80
CA ALA A 452 24.84 19.38 -14.13
C ALA A 452 24.58 17.97 -13.56
N GLU A 453 23.32 17.67 -13.18
CA GLU A 453 22.93 16.38 -12.61
C GLU A 453 22.55 15.35 -13.68
N GLY A 454 21.83 15.75 -14.73
CA GLY A 454 21.36 14.82 -15.78
C GLY A 454 22.29 14.67 -17.00
N GLY A 455 23.35 15.48 -17.12
CA GLY A 455 24.32 15.39 -18.21
C GLY A 455 23.80 15.94 -19.55
N GLU A 456 24.38 15.50 -20.67
CA GLU A 456 24.02 15.95 -22.02
C GLU A 456 22.62 15.49 -22.48
N ASP A 457 22.02 14.50 -21.81
CA ASP A 457 20.70 13.95 -22.17
C ASP A 457 19.52 14.81 -21.69
N VAL A 458 19.75 15.81 -20.83
CA VAL A 458 18.73 16.81 -20.47
C VAL A 458 18.73 17.89 -21.54
N ASP A 459 18.08 17.59 -22.66
CA ASP A 459 17.86 18.57 -23.73
C ASP A 459 16.77 19.56 -23.26
N LEU A 460 17.21 20.59 -22.53
CA LEU A 460 16.36 21.71 -22.20
C LEU A 460 16.08 22.46 -23.50
N GLU A 461 14.98 22.12 -24.20
CA GLU A 461 14.36 23.00 -25.18
C GLU A 461 13.87 24.25 -24.43
N LEU A 462 14.82 25.12 -24.07
CA LEU A 462 14.60 26.49 -23.64
C LEU A 462 14.15 27.25 -24.88
N ASP A 463 12.93 26.99 -25.36
CA ASP A 463 12.25 27.98 -26.18
C ASP A 463 11.94 29.14 -25.22
N PRO A 464 12.64 30.29 -25.33
CA PRO A 464 12.30 31.43 -24.50
C PRO A 464 10.83 31.72 -24.75
N PRO A 465 10.00 31.95 -23.70
CA PRO A 465 8.61 32.29 -23.90
C PRO A 465 8.60 33.48 -24.85
N GLN A 466 8.12 33.26 -26.08
CA GLN A 466 7.90 34.31 -27.03
C GLN A 466 6.76 35.13 -26.46
N ILE A 467 7.11 36.07 -25.57
CA ILE A 467 6.28 37.20 -25.26
C ILE A 467 6.14 37.89 -26.60
N HIS A 468 5.06 37.58 -27.32
CA HIS A 468 4.59 38.38 -28.43
C HIS A 468 4.29 39.75 -27.83
N THR A 469 5.31 40.61 -27.73
CA THR A 469 5.10 42.04 -27.70
C THR A 469 4.42 42.34 -29.03
N PRO A 470 3.16 42.76 -29.06
CA PRO A 470 2.57 43.22 -30.31
C PRO A 470 3.36 44.46 -30.71
N THR A 471 4.30 44.28 -31.65
CA THR A 471 4.91 45.39 -32.35
C THR A 471 3.77 46.03 -33.14
N PHE A 472 3.17 47.08 -32.56
CA PHE A 472 2.32 47.99 -33.30
C PHE A 472 3.23 48.69 -34.33
N GLU A 473 3.39 48.07 -35.50
CA GLU A 473 3.71 48.83 -36.70
C GLU A 473 2.56 49.82 -36.91
N ILE A 474 2.84 51.09 -36.64
CA ILE A 474 1.99 52.20 -37.07
C ILE A 474 2.09 52.25 -38.59
N VAL A 475 1.27 51.45 -39.26
CA VAL A 475 0.94 51.61 -40.66
C VAL A 475 0.01 52.82 -40.73
N MET A 476 0.54 53.97 -41.13
CA MET A 476 -0.28 55.10 -41.57
C MET A 476 -0.89 54.73 -42.92
N ASP A 477 -2.01 54.01 -42.89
CA ASP A 477 -2.86 53.84 -44.07
C ASP A 477 -3.88 54.98 -44.18
N GLU A 478 -3.93 55.49 -45.39
CA GLU A 478 -4.68 56.66 -45.79
C GLU A 478 -6.19 56.51 -45.52
N VAL A 479 -6.72 57.64 -45.06
CA VAL A 479 -8.13 57.99 -44.92
C VAL A 479 -8.95 57.50 -46.11
N ASN A 480 -9.91 56.59 -45.87
CA ASN A 480 -11.08 56.49 -46.72
C ASN A 480 -12.36 56.50 -45.87
N VAL A 481 -12.96 57.68 -45.82
CA VAL A 481 -14.23 57.97 -45.16
C VAL A 481 -15.34 57.31 -45.96
N ASN A 482 -16.03 56.32 -45.37
CA ASN A 482 -17.38 56.01 -45.80
C ASN A 482 -18.31 55.90 -44.59
N MET A 483 -19.13 56.93 -44.44
CA MET A 483 -20.18 57.02 -43.44
C MET A 483 -21.28 56.01 -43.75
N ASN A 484 -21.67 55.20 -42.77
CA ASN A 484 -23.05 54.73 -42.73
C ASN A 484 -23.56 54.72 -41.29
N LEU A 485 -24.43 55.68 -41.01
CA LEU A 485 -25.13 55.83 -39.74
C LEU A 485 -26.11 54.68 -39.54
N LYS A 486 -26.09 54.06 -38.36
CA LYS A 486 -27.29 53.57 -37.66
C LYS A 486 -27.06 53.67 -36.15
N THR A 487 -27.89 54.48 -35.51
CA THR A 487 -27.95 54.76 -34.07
C THR A 487 -28.97 53.82 -33.38
N PRO A 488 -29.30 53.94 -32.07
CA PRO A 488 -29.04 52.87 -31.10
C PRO A 488 -30.35 52.25 -30.61
N THR A 489 -30.28 51.07 -29.97
CA THR A 489 -31.38 50.58 -29.14
C THR A 489 -30.86 50.15 -27.79
N SER A 490 -31.24 50.93 -26.78
CA SER A 490 -31.20 50.64 -25.35
C SER A 490 -32.02 49.40 -25.02
N PHE A 491 -31.54 48.56 -24.10
CA PHE A 491 -32.43 47.76 -23.26
C PHE A 491 -31.82 47.53 -21.87
N THR A 492 -32.63 47.79 -20.85
CA THR A 492 -32.36 47.69 -19.42
C THR A 492 -32.92 46.39 -18.83
N PHE A 493 -32.18 45.82 -17.87
CA PHE A 493 -32.54 45.02 -16.69
C PHE A 493 -33.72 44.01 -16.73
N SER A 494 -33.43 42.75 -16.34
CA SER A 494 -34.35 41.96 -15.51
C SER A 494 -33.59 40.96 -14.63
N THR A 495 -33.81 41.11 -13.34
CA THR A 495 -33.51 40.20 -12.22
C THR A 495 -34.37 38.95 -12.27
N GLY A 496 -33.78 37.79 -11.95
CA GLY A 496 -34.53 36.57 -11.69
C GLY A 496 -33.65 35.48 -11.07
N GLY A 497 -33.59 35.47 -9.74
CA GLY A 497 -32.98 34.39 -8.99
C GLY A 497 -33.89 33.17 -8.88
N VAL A 498 -33.28 31.99 -8.74
CA VAL A 498 -33.85 30.85 -8.01
C VAL A 498 -32.68 30.20 -7.29
N GLY A 499 -32.67 30.34 -5.97
CA GLY A 499 -31.83 29.55 -5.08
C GLY A 499 -32.52 28.23 -4.73
N ILE A 500 -31.73 27.19 -4.51
CA ILE A 500 -32.10 26.06 -3.65
C ILE A 500 -30.89 25.77 -2.75
N MET A 501 -31.17 25.86 -1.46
CA MET A 501 -30.33 25.56 -0.30
C MET A 501 -30.18 24.05 -0.06
N MET A 502 -29.28 23.74 0.88
CA MET A 502 -29.19 22.60 1.81
C MET A 502 -27.98 21.71 1.58
N ASP A 503 -27.19 21.32 2.58
CA ASP A 503 -27.17 21.68 4.01
C ASP A 503 -25.79 21.31 4.55
N ASP A 504 -25.29 22.15 5.45
CA ASP A 504 -24.07 21.99 6.23
C ASP A 504 -24.47 21.39 7.59
N ALA A 505 -24.05 20.16 7.88
CA ALA A 505 -24.39 19.45 9.11
C ALA A 505 -23.18 19.39 10.05
N SER A 506 -23.00 20.47 10.82
CA SER A 506 -22.11 20.53 11.98
C SER A 506 -22.79 19.90 13.20
N MET A 507 -22.23 18.81 13.71
CA MET A 507 -22.72 18.08 14.89
C MET A 507 -22.06 18.66 16.15
N ARG A 508 -22.85 19.34 16.99
CA ARG A 508 -22.49 19.72 18.37
C ARG A 508 -22.60 18.51 19.29
N MET A 509 -21.60 18.32 20.15
CA MET A 509 -21.70 17.50 21.36
C MET A 509 -22.21 18.38 22.51
N ASP A 510 -23.27 17.92 23.17
CA ASP A 510 -23.69 18.41 24.47
C ASP A 510 -23.30 17.41 25.56
N GLU A 511 -22.81 17.98 26.66
CA GLU A 511 -22.49 17.35 27.94
C GLU A 511 -23.74 16.85 28.66
N SER A 512 -23.64 15.68 29.28
CA SER A 512 -24.37 15.28 30.50
C SER A 512 -23.64 14.15 31.19
#